data_AF-A0A961J7F9-F1
#
_entry.id   AF-A0A961J7F9-F1
#
_cell.length_a   1.000
_cell.length_b   1.000
_cell.length_c   1.000
_cell.angle_alpha   90.00
_cell.angle_beta   90.00
_cell.angle_gamma   90.00
#
_symmetry.space_group_name_H-M   'P 1'
#
loop_
_entity.id
_entity.type
_entity.pdbx_description
1 polymer ?
#
loop_
_entity_poly.entity_id
_entity_poly.type
_entity_poly.pdbx_seq_one_letter_code
_entity_poly.pdbx_strand_id
1 'polypeptide(L)'
;MKAPIYDQGFETIDSTAGQYRRVGMHTGRSTDRPDEIFSLVLAKKAGIQNPELRNIQLYYLVGVSTLGIDDIEVKQIFYYPEFLYVADIGLERLAGLRIQYKVSHPVPDVPSLGDPDFPDFENVDLVSLENRDDTTILYPDIAGSLLVTFKSHIELDEAQERLSNHLSDVRPLVPSLNIFHGYGGYFEEDVLKQEIEDSVADIKGVQMDRVMRDRKWNPVWTVSRIL
;
A
#
# COMPACT_ATOMS: atom_id res chain seq x y z
N MET A 1 18.91 -37.27 23.65
CA MET A 1 17.79 -36.64 22.94
C MET A 1 18.35 -36.02 21.67
N LYS A 2 18.08 -36.58 20.49
CA LYS A 2 18.53 -36.06 19.19
C LYS A 2 17.37 -35.26 18.58
N ALA A 3 17.62 -34.01 18.18
CA ALA A 3 16.67 -33.20 17.44
C ALA A 3 16.50 -33.74 16.01
N PRO A 4 15.31 -33.60 15.38
CA PRO A 4 15.10 -34.05 14.02
C PRO A 4 15.77 -33.08 13.04
N ILE A 5 16.54 -33.64 12.11
CA ILE A 5 17.06 -32.94 10.93
C ILE A 5 15.90 -32.90 9.94
N TYR A 6 15.39 -31.70 9.63
CA TYR A 6 14.50 -31.51 8.49
C TYR A 6 15.37 -31.41 7.23
N ASP A 7 15.28 -32.45 6.41
CA ASP A 7 15.88 -32.53 5.09
C ASP A 7 15.12 -31.58 4.14
N GLN A 8 15.63 -30.35 3.98
CA GLN A 8 15.19 -29.47 2.91
C GLN A 8 16.05 -29.79 1.68
N GLY A 9 15.43 -30.42 0.69
CA GLY A 9 16.07 -30.69 -0.59
C GLY A 9 16.49 -29.39 -1.28
N PHE A 10 17.78 -29.11 -1.28
CA PHE A 10 18.40 -28.11 -2.15
C PHE A 10 18.92 -28.84 -3.39
N GLU A 11 18.36 -28.54 -4.57
CA GLU A 11 19.07 -28.78 -5.82
C GLU A 11 19.98 -27.57 -6.06
N THR A 12 21.29 -27.79 -6.00
CA THR A 12 22.29 -26.84 -6.52
C THR A 12 22.17 -26.82 -8.04
N ILE A 13 21.72 -25.71 -8.61
CA ILE A 13 21.69 -25.52 -10.08
C ILE A 13 22.89 -24.67 -10.51
N ASP A 14 23.62 -25.25 -11.45
CA ASP A 14 24.79 -24.72 -12.18
C ASP A 14 24.56 -23.30 -12.72
N SER A 15 25.49 -22.39 -12.44
CA SER A 15 25.40 -20.94 -12.65
C SER A 15 25.66 -20.48 -14.10
N THR A 16 25.56 -21.37 -15.09
CA THR A 16 26.01 -21.09 -16.46
C THR A 16 24.90 -20.97 -17.51
N ALA A 17 23.63 -21.19 -17.17
CA ALA A 17 22.53 -21.01 -18.10
C ALA A 17 21.51 -19.99 -17.57
N GLY A 18 21.43 -18.82 -18.22
CA GLY A 18 20.47 -17.75 -17.93
C GLY A 18 19.01 -18.14 -18.18
N GLN A 19 18.48 -19.07 -17.38
CA GLN A 19 17.07 -19.41 -17.32
C GLN A 19 16.58 -19.21 -15.89
N TYR A 20 15.86 -18.11 -15.66
CA TYR A 20 15.08 -17.92 -14.44
C TYR A 20 13.92 -18.91 -14.46
N ARG A 21 14.04 -20.03 -13.74
CA ARG A 21 12.90 -20.92 -13.48
C ARG A 21 12.01 -20.25 -12.44
N ARG A 22 10.72 -20.10 -12.74
CA ARG A 22 9.69 -19.65 -11.81
C ARG A 22 9.68 -20.60 -10.62
N VAL A 23 10.25 -20.20 -9.49
CA VAL A 23 10.14 -20.95 -8.24
C VAL A 23 8.69 -20.83 -7.80
N GLY A 24 7.91 -21.89 -8.02
CA GLY A 24 6.58 -21.99 -7.48
C GLY A 24 6.67 -21.99 -5.96
N MET A 25 6.21 -20.91 -5.33
CA MET A 25 5.98 -20.89 -3.89
C MET A 25 4.84 -21.88 -3.60
N HIS A 26 5.19 -23.10 -3.18
CA HIS A 26 4.26 -23.99 -2.51
C HIS A 26 4.18 -23.61 -1.03
N THR A 27 3.43 -22.56 -0.73
CA THR A 27 2.93 -22.32 0.63
C THR A 27 1.55 -22.95 0.74
N GLY A 28 1.51 -24.24 1.07
CA GLY A 28 0.27 -24.90 1.44
C GLY A 28 -0.24 -24.34 2.77
N ARG A 29 -0.99 -23.22 2.73
CA ARG A 29 -2.04 -22.75 3.66
C ARG A 29 -2.20 -21.21 3.52
N SER A 30 -3.35 -20.80 2.96
CA SER A 30 -3.97 -19.45 2.93
C SER A 30 -3.95 -18.65 1.61
N THR A 31 -3.02 -18.85 0.68
CA THR A 31 -3.00 -18.05 -0.58
C THR A 31 -4.02 -18.47 -1.64
N ASP A 32 -4.68 -19.62 -1.48
CA ASP A 32 -5.62 -20.16 -2.48
C ASP A 32 -6.97 -19.43 -2.53
N ARG A 33 -7.26 -18.57 -1.54
CA ARG A 33 -8.53 -17.83 -1.42
C ARG A 33 -8.26 -16.35 -1.11
N PRO A 34 -7.72 -15.58 -2.07
CA PRO A 34 -7.41 -14.17 -1.87
C PRO A 34 -8.64 -13.35 -1.47
N ASP A 35 -9.83 -13.76 -1.90
CA ASP A 35 -11.13 -13.21 -1.51
C ASP A 35 -11.43 -13.33 -0.01
N GLU A 36 -11.14 -14.47 0.61
CA GLU A 36 -11.36 -14.67 2.05
C GLU A 36 -10.45 -13.78 2.89
N ILE A 37 -9.15 -13.74 2.54
CA ILE A 37 -8.18 -12.89 3.22
C ILE A 37 -8.57 -11.42 3.07
N PHE A 38 -8.94 -11.02 1.86
CA PHE A 38 -9.33 -9.64 1.58
C PHE A 38 -10.56 -9.24 2.41
N SER A 39 -11.56 -10.11 2.47
CA SER A 39 -12.77 -9.90 3.29
C SER A 39 -12.43 -9.78 4.77
N LEU A 40 -11.55 -10.64 5.29
CA LEU A 40 -11.12 -10.60 6.69
C LEU A 40 -10.41 -9.28 7.03
N VAL A 41 -9.50 -8.84 6.16
CA VAL A 41 -8.76 -7.59 6.35
C VAL A 41 -9.70 -6.39 6.33
N LEU A 42 -10.64 -6.33 5.38
CA LEU A 42 -11.65 -5.27 5.33
C LEU A 42 -12.54 -5.25 6.58
N ALA A 43 -13.00 -6.41 7.03
CA ALA A 43 -13.80 -6.51 8.24
C ALA A 43 -13.02 -6.05 9.48
N LYS A 44 -11.74 -6.42 9.58
CA LYS A 44 -10.88 -6.08 10.73
C LYS A 44 -10.47 -4.61 10.75
N LYS A 45 -10.09 -4.04 9.59
CA LYS A 45 -9.49 -2.70 9.51
C LYS A 45 -10.49 -1.59 9.15
N ALA A 46 -11.44 -1.87 8.27
CA ALA A 46 -12.44 -0.91 7.81
C ALA A 46 -13.84 -1.15 8.43
N GLY A 47 -14.04 -2.25 9.17
CA GLY A 47 -15.34 -2.60 9.74
C GLY A 47 -16.36 -3.12 8.72
N ILE A 48 -15.96 -3.28 7.45
CA ILE A 48 -16.85 -3.69 6.35
C ILE A 48 -17.10 -5.20 6.43
N GLN A 49 -18.32 -5.57 6.80
CA GLN A 49 -18.73 -6.97 6.92
C GLN A 49 -19.24 -7.51 5.59
N ASN A 50 -18.78 -8.70 5.20
CA ASN A 50 -19.21 -9.40 3.98
C ASN A 50 -19.15 -8.52 2.71
N PRO A 51 -18.00 -7.90 2.39
CA PRO A 51 -17.87 -7.08 1.20
C PRO A 51 -18.13 -7.90 -0.07
N GLU A 52 -18.83 -7.32 -1.04
CA GLU A 52 -19.00 -7.97 -2.34
C GLU A 52 -17.73 -7.81 -3.18
N LEU A 53 -16.80 -8.75 -3.05
CA LEU A 53 -15.54 -8.68 -3.77
C LEU A 53 -15.69 -9.11 -5.24
N ARG A 54 -15.31 -8.21 -6.14
CA ARG A 54 -15.30 -8.45 -7.59
C ARG A 54 -13.94 -8.08 -8.17
N ASN A 55 -13.56 -8.77 -9.26
CA ASN A 55 -12.39 -8.43 -10.07
C ASN A 55 -11.10 -8.23 -9.25
N ILE A 56 -10.83 -9.16 -8.32
CA ILE A 56 -9.61 -9.15 -7.51
C ILE A 56 -8.41 -9.31 -8.43
N GLN A 57 -7.46 -8.39 -8.33
CA GLN A 57 -6.21 -8.39 -9.09
C GLN A 57 -5.04 -8.18 -8.14
N LEU A 58 -3.87 -8.70 -8.53
CA LEU A 58 -2.64 -8.51 -7.77
C LEU A 58 -1.62 -7.79 -8.62
N TYR A 59 -1.07 -6.71 -8.07
CA TYR A 59 -0.03 -5.92 -8.66
C TYR A 59 1.28 -6.07 -7.89
N TYR A 60 2.38 -6.15 -8.64
CA TYR A 60 3.75 -6.07 -8.16
C TYR A 60 4.30 -4.68 -8.48
N LEU A 61 4.80 -4.00 -7.46
CA LEU A 61 5.33 -2.65 -7.55
C LEU A 61 6.80 -2.67 -7.11
N VAL A 62 7.67 -2.05 -7.89
CA VAL A 62 9.10 -1.96 -7.57
C VAL A 62 9.71 -0.68 -8.10
N GLY A 63 10.61 -0.09 -7.31
CA GLY A 63 11.43 1.05 -7.72
C GLY A 63 12.79 0.57 -8.24
N VAL A 64 13.03 0.74 -9.54
CA VAL A 64 14.26 0.33 -10.22
C VAL A 64 15.05 1.57 -10.63
N SER A 65 16.35 1.59 -10.39
CA SER A 65 17.24 2.59 -10.97
C SER A 65 18.27 1.91 -11.87
N THR A 66 18.73 2.62 -12.90
CA THR A 66 19.77 2.15 -13.81
C THR A 66 21.05 2.88 -13.46
N LEU A 67 22.08 2.14 -13.09
CA LEU A 67 23.42 2.66 -12.84
C LEU A 67 24.30 2.30 -14.03
N GLY A 68 24.96 3.30 -14.61
CA GLY A 68 26.04 3.07 -15.57
C GLY A 68 27.33 2.78 -14.81
N ILE A 69 27.89 1.58 -14.98
CA ILE A 69 29.20 1.20 -14.45
C ILE A 69 30.01 0.65 -15.63
N ASP A 70 31.13 1.28 -15.95
CA ASP A 70 32.06 0.83 -17.00
C ASP A 70 31.37 0.49 -18.35
N ASP A 71 30.53 1.41 -18.84
CA ASP A 71 29.72 1.27 -20.07
C ASP A 71 28.65 0.14 -20.04
N ILE A 72 28.36 -0.43 -18.87
CA ILE A 72 27.30 -1.42 -18.65
C ILE A 72 26.17 -0.76 -17.83
N GLU A 73 24.94 -0.85 -18.35
CA GLU A 73 23.73 -0.48 -17.61
C GLU A 73 23.32 -1.62 -16.66
N VAL A 74 23.44 -1.38 -15.36
CA VAL A 74 23.02 -2.31 -14.32
C VAL A 74 21.70 -1.81 -13.72
N LYS A 75 20.65 -2.64 -13.78
CA LYS A 75 19.38 -2.37 -13.08
C LYS A 75 19.50 -2.81 -11.62
N GLN A 76 19.32 -1.87 -10.70
CA GLN A 76 19.31 -2.14 -9.27
C GLN A 76 17.94 -1.79 -8.66
N ILE A 77 17.45 -2.68 -7.80
CA ILE A 77 16.26 -2.43 -6.98
C ILE A 77 16.71 -1.62 -5.76
N PHE A 78 16.21 -0.39 -5.63
CA PHE A 78 16.56 0.51 -4.53
C PHE A 78 15.55 0.47 -3.38
N TYR A 79 14.28 0.19 -3.70
CA TYR A 79 13.20 0.09 -2.74
C TYR A 79 12.67 -1.32 -2.70
N TYR A 80 12.36 -1.81 -1.50
CA TYR A 80 11.80 -3.14 -1.37
C TYR A 80 10.49 -3.27 -2.16
N PRO A 81 10.25 -4.42 -2.80
CA PRO A 81 9.04 -4.59 -3.57
C PRO A 81 7.78 -4.51 -2.72
N GLU A 82 6.68 -4.12 -3.36
CA GLU A 82 5.37 -4.06 -2.73
C GLU A 82 4.38 -4.85 -3.58
N PHE A 83 3.40 -5.43 -2.90
CA PHE A 83 2.30 -6.16 -3.52
C PHE A 83 1.00 -5.46 -3.16
N LEU A 84 0.17 -5.19 -4.16
CA LEU A 84 -1.10 -4.53 -3.99
C LEU A 84 -2.22 -5.42 -4.54
N TYR A 85 -3.02 -6.00 -3.64
CA TYR A 85 -4.29 -6.59 -4.05
C TYR A 85 -5.30 -5.48 -4.25
N VAL A 86 -6.03 -5.47 -5.36
CA VAL A 86 -7.08 -4.49 -5.66
C VAL A 86 -8.39 -5.22 -5.94
N ALA A 87 -9.46 -4.83 -5.26
CA ALA A 87 -10.80 -5.38 -5.45
C ALA A 87 -11.81 -4.26 -5.68
N ASP A 88 -12.79 -4.51 -6.54
CA ASP A 88 -14.04 -3.76 -6.52
C ASP A 88 -14.90 -4.33 -5.38
N ILE A 89 -15.41 -3.44 -4.53
CA ILE A 89 -16.16 -3.80 -3.32
C ILE A 89 -17.60 -3.27 -3.34
N GLY A 90 -18.06 -2.78 -4.49
CA GLY A 90 -19.40 -2.20 -4.65
C GLY A 90 -19.58 -0.80 -4.03
N LEU A 91 -18.48 -0.13 -3.69
CA LEU A 91 -18.45 1.26 -3.25
C LEU A 91 -17.90 2.17 -4.36
N GLU A 92 -17.82 3.48 -4.08
CA GLU A 92 -17.36 4.48 -5.05
C GLU A 92 -15.91 4.26 -5.47
N ARG A 93 -15.05 3.84 -4.53
CA ARG A 93 -13.63 3.59 -4.79
C ARG A 93 -13.30 2.11 -4.62
N LEU A 94 -12.23 1.70 -5.31
CA LEU A 94 -11.68 0.36 -5.21
C LEU A 94 -10.89 0.23 -3.90
N ALA A 95 -10.99 -0.93 -3.28
CA ALA A 95 -10.17 -1.25 -2.12
C ALA A 95 -8.82 -1.83 -2.56
N GLY A 96 -7.76 -1.38 -1.89
CA GLY A 96 -6.40 -1.89 -2.06
C GLY A 96 -5.82 -2.40 -0.74
N LEU A 97 -5.18 -3.56 -0.79
CA LEU A 97 -4.41 -4.14 0.31
C LEU A 97 -2.93 -4.12 -0.05
N ARG A 98 -2.19 -3.19 0.53
CA ARG A 98 -0.77 -2.99 0.26
C ARG A 98 0.07 -3.74 1.28
N ILE A 99 0.88 -4.67 0.78
CA ILE A 99 1.76 -5.54 1.56
C ILE A 99 3.19 -5.26 1.13
N GLN A 100 4.03 -4.87 2.08
CA GLN A 100 5.45 -4.61 1.82
C GLN A 100 6.26 -5.89 1.98
N TYR A 101 7.15 -6.17 1.03
CA TYR A 101 8.17 -7.20 1.18
C TYR A 101 9.32 -6.63 2.01
N LYS A 102 9.59 -7.18 3.20
CA LYS A 102 10.64 -6.71 4.09
C LYS A 102 11.83 -7.63 4.03
N VAL A 103 12.89 -7.21 3.34
CA VAL A 103 14.13 -7.96 3.39
C VAL A 103 14.74 -7.80 4.78
N SER A 104 14.95 -8.93 5.47
CA SER A 104 15.76 -8.96 6.69
C SER A 104 17.13 -8.35 6.38
N HIS A 105 17.53 -7.32 7.14
CA HIS A 105 18.73 -6.53 6.86
C HIS A 105 19.90 -7.41 6.42
N PRO A 106 20.62 -7.04 5.35
CA PRO A 106 21.83 -7.77 4.97
C PRO A 106 22.81 -7.67 6.14
N VAL A 107 23.02 -8.78 6.84
CA VAL A 107 24.21 -8.96 7.67
C VAL A 107 25.36 -9.04 6.66
N PRO A 108 26.44 -8.25 6.83
CA PRO A 108 27.62 -8.39 5.98
C PRO A 108 28.02 -9.87 5.94
N ASP A 109 28.22 -10.40 4.73
CA ASP A 109 28.61 -11.79 4.44
C ASP A 109 27.53 -12.88 4.61
N VAL A 110 26.27 -12.53 4.88
CA VAL A 110 25.14 -13.48 4.82
C VAL A 110 24.27 -13.18 3.60
N PRO A 111 24.08 -14.13 2.67
CA PRO A 111 23.11 -13.98 1.60
C PRO A 111 21.75 -13.64 2.22
N SER A 112 21.12 -12.56 1.75
CA SER A 112 19.80 -12.20 2.23
C SER A 112 18.83 -13.36 2.01
N LEU A 113 18.21 -13.82 3.10
CA LEU A 113 17.30 -14.99 3.09
C LEU A 113 15.89 -14.64 2.61
N GLY A 114 15.67 -13.41 2.12
CA GLY A 114 14.35 -12.90 1.76
C GLY A 114 13.53 -12.43 2.96
N ASP A 115 12.21 -12.43 2.78
CA ASP A 115 11.22 -12.12 3.82
C ASP A 115 10.49 -13.41 4.24
N PRO A 116 10.81 -14.00 5.41
CA PRO A 116 10.20 -15.24 5.86
C PRO A 116 8.73 -15.07 6.28
N ASP A 117 8.30 -13.85 6.59
CA ASP A 117 6.95 -13.56 7.07
C ASP A 117 6.02 -13.13 5.90
N PHE A 118 6.54 -13.08 4.68
CA PHE A 118 5.78 -12.66 3.52
C PHE A 118 4.85 -13.78 2.97
N PRO A 119 3.59 -13.49 2.63
CA PRO A 119 2.89 -12.21 2.82
C PRO A 119 2.37 -12.02 4.26
N ASP A 120 2.68 -10.87 4.87
CA ASP A 120 2.17 -10.47 6.19
C ASP A 120 0.85 -9.69 6.05
N PHE A 121 -0.27 -10.41 6.21
CA PHE A 121 -1.61 -9.82 6.20
C PHE A 121 -2.03 -9.20 7.54
N GLU A 122 -1.23 -9.33 8.61
CA GLU A 122 -1.51 -8.68 9.88
C GLU A 122 -1.13 -7.18 9.83
N ASN A 123 -0.04 -6.86 9.13
CA ASN A 123 0.50 -5.51 8.97
C ASN A 123 0.30 -4.93 7.56
N VAL A 124 -0.90 -5.12 6.99
CA VAL A 124 -1.28 -4.63 5.67
C VAL A 124 -1.82 -3.20 5.71
N ASP A 125 -1.42 -2.33 4.78
CA ASP A 125 -2.01 -0.99 4.67
C ASP A 125 -3.26 -1.02 3.81
N LEU A 126 -4.33 -0.36 4.25
CA LEU A 126 -5.51 -0.13 3.42
C LEU A 126 -5.28 1.12 2.58
N VAL A 127 -5.49 1.00 1.27
CA VAL A 127 -5.40 2.10 0.33
C VAL A 127 -6.66 2.16 -0.54
N SER A 128 -7.05 3.36 -0.96
CA SER A 128 -8.22 3.63 -1.79
C SER A 128 -7.76 4.02 -3.19
N LEU A 129 -8.42 3.48 -4.23
CA LEU A 129 -8.07 3.73 -5.62
C LEU A 129 -9.30 4.17 -6.42
N GLU A 130 -9.15 5.23 -7.22
CA GLU A 130 -10.19 5.67 -8.17
C GLU A 130 -10.38 4.64 -9.29
N ASN A 131 -9.29 4.03 -9.75
CA ASN A 131 -9.28 3.13 -10.89
C ASN A 131 -8.07 2.17 -10.84
N ARG A 132 -7.87 1.39 -11.90
CA ARG A 132 -6.78 0.41 -12.04
C ARG A 132 -5.69 0.85 -13.02
N ASP A 133 -5.53 2.15 -13.24
CA ASP A 133 -4.42 2.65 -14.05
C ASP A 133 -3.09 2.62 -13.25
N ASP A 134 -1.97 2.57 -13.97
CA ASP A 134 -0.65 2.45 -13.36
C ASP A 134 -0.34 3.62 -12.41
N THR A 135 -0.89 4.81 -12.66
CA THR A 135 -0.64 6.00 -11.83
C THR A 135 -1.33 5.86 -10.49
N THR A 136 -2.60 5.48 -10.48
CA THR A 136 -3.40 5.23 -9.28
C THR A 136 -2.85 4.05 -8.49
N ILE A 137 -2.37 3.00 -9.17
CA ILE A 137 -1.73 1.86 -8.50
C ILE A 137 -0.41 2.25 -7.84
N LEU A 138 0.41 3.08 -8.49
CA LEU A 138 1.67 3.55 -7.91
C LEU A 138 1.43 4.53 -6.76
N TYR A 139 0.47 5.43 -6.89
CA TYR A 139 0.23 6.51 -5.94
C TYR A 139 -1.20 6.44 -5.40
N PRO A 140 -1.56 5.35 -4.72
CA PRO A 140 -2.91 5.19 -4.21
C PRO A 140 -3.15 6.14 -3.03
N ASP A 141 -4.41 6.48 -2.80
CA ASP A 141 -4.79 7.25 -1.63
C ASP A 141 -4.77 6.36 -0.38
N ILE A 142 -4.55 6.94 0.80
CA ILE A 142 -4.67 6.22 2.07
C ILE A 142 -6.16 6.11 2.39
N ALA A 143 -6.67 4.89 2.55
CA ALA A 143 -8.10 4.69 2.73
C ALA A 143 -8.60 5.38 4.02
N GLY A 144 -9.71 6.11 3.89
CA GLY A 144 -10.33 6.91 4.93
C GLY A 144 -9.60 8.20 5.29
N SER A 145 -8.43 8.51 4.72
CA SER A 145 -7.62 9.67 5.12
C SER A 145 -7.84 10.89 4.22
N LEU A 146 -8.15 12.02 4.84
CA LEU A 146 -8.43 13.29 4.17
C LEU A 146 -7.57 14.42 4.73
N LEU A 147 -7.13 15.28 3.81
CA LEU A 147 -6.45 16.55 4.05
C LEU A 147 -7.42 17.70 3.76
N VAL A 148 -7.72 18.50 4.78
CA VAL A 148 -8.65 19.63 4.72
C VAL A 148 -7.86 20.93 4.83
N THR A 149 -8.04 21.83 3.86
CA THR A 149 -7.39 23.15 3.88
C THR A 149 -8.42 24.25 4.11
N PHE A 150 -8.19 25.12 5.10
CA PHE A 150 -9.02 26.32 5.33
C PHE A 150 -8.45 27.54 4.61
N LYS A 151 -9.32 28.49 4.21
CA LYS A 151 -8.87 29.74 3.56
C LYS A 151 -8.26 30.70 4.58
N SER A 152 -8.86 30.80 5.76
CA SER A 152 -8.35 31.61 6.87
C SER A 152 -7.63 30.75 7.92
N HIS A 153 -6.92 31.42 8.82
CA HIS A 153 -6.30 30.75 9.96
C HIS A 153 -7.36 30.32 10.96
N ILE A 154 -7.28 29.06 11.37
CA ILE A 154 -8.19 28.43 12.31
C ILE A 154 -7.37 27.64 13.33
N GLU A 155 -7.75 27.76 14.59
CA GLU A 155 -7.12 27.01 15.68
C GLU A 155 -7.58 25.54 15.66
N LEU A 156 -6.78 24.64 16.24
CA LEU A 156 -7.06 23.21 16.22
C LEU A 156 -8.43 22.86 16.81
N ASP A 157 -8.78 23.42 17.96
CA ASP A 157 -10.04 23.13 18.65
C ASP A 157 -11.25 23.50 17.78
N GLU A 158 -11.17 24.63 17.07
CA GLU A 158 -12.22 25.08 16.17
C GLU A 158 -12.30 24.21 14.90
N ALA A 159 -11.16 23.80 14.35
CA ALA A 159 -11.13 22.87 13.22
C ALA A 159 -11.72 21.50 13.60
N GLN A 160 -11.40 20.99 14.79
CA GLN A 160 -11.95 19.76 15.34
C GLN A 160 -13.47 19.85 15.52
N GLU A 161 -13.96 20.96 16.08
CA GLU A 161 -15.40 21.19 16.23
C GLU A 161 -16.10 21.18 14.86
N ARG A 162 -15.60 21.95 13.89
CA ARG A 162 -16.21 22.09 12.56
C ARG A 162 -16.20 20.79 11.75
N LEU A 163 -15.18 19.96 11.91
CA LEU A 163 -15.01 18.72 11.14
C LEU A 163 -15.55 17.48 11.86
N SER A 164 -15.96 17.60 13.13
CA SER A 164 -16.36 16.47 13.99
C SER A 164 -17.49 15.60 13.44
N ASN A 165 -18.38 16.15 12.61
CA ASN A 165 -19.47 15.40 11.99
C ASN A 165 -19.02 14.53 10.81
N HIS A 166 -17.83 14.77 10.26
CA HIS A 166 -17.32 14.10 9.06
C HIS A 166 -16.04 13.32 9.33
N LEU A 167 -15.16 13.84 10.19
CA LEU A 167 -13.83 13.33 10.43
C LEU A 167 -13.58 13.07 11.92
N SER A 168 -12.80 12.02 12.16
CA SER A 168 -12.20 11.66 13.43
C SER A 168 -10.70 11.96 13.44
N ASP A 169 -10.11 12.10 14.63
CA ASP A 169 -8.66 12.35 14.84
C ASP A 169 -8.11 13.52 14.00
N VAL A 170 -8.85 14.64 13.98
CA VAL A 170 -8.46 15.85 13.26
C VAL A 170 -7.23 16.47 13.95
N ARG A 171 -6.14 16.62 13.19
CA ARG A 171 -4.84 17.11 13.65
C ARG A 171 -4.17 18.00 12.60
N PRO A 172 -3.35 18.98 12.98
CA PRO A 172 -2.64 19.81 11.99
C PRO A 172 -1.56 18.96 11.31
N LEU A 173 -1.48 19.02 9.97
CA LEU A 173 -0.44 18.32 9.22
C LEU A 173 0.92 19.02 9.43
N VAL A 174 0.92 20.35 9.38
CA VAL A 174 2.06 21.21 9.68
C VAL A 174 1.55 22.39 10.50
N PRO A 175 2.08 22.69 11.70
CA PRO A 175 1.54 23.75 12.57
C PRO A 175 1.49 25.15 11.95
N SER A 176 2.33 25.42 10.94
CA SER A 176 2.37 26.71 10.24
C SER A 176 1.45 26.80 9.02
N LEU A 177 0.78 25.70 8.65
CA LEU A 177 -0.14 25.63 7.52
C LEU A 177 -1.56 25.39 8.04
N ASN A 178 -2.55 26.03 7.43
CA ASN A 178 -3.97 25.78 7.73
C ASN A 178 -4.46 24.49 7.05
N ILE A 179 -3.70 23.41 7.20
CA ILE A 179 -3.96 22.09 6.62
C ILE A 179 -4.10 21.10 7.76
N PHE A 180 -5.24 20.44 7.81
CA PHE A 180 -5.59 19.45 8.81
C PHE A 180 -5.73 18.09 8.16
N HIS A 181 -5.26 17.07 8.85
CA HIS A 181 -5.44 15.68 8.50
C HIS A 181 -6.53 15.08 9.41
N GLY A 182 -7.41 14.25 8.88
CA GLY A 182 -8.40 13.49 9.66
C GLY A 182 -8.82 12.21 8.94
N TYR A 183 -9.58 11.36 9.64
CA TYR A 183 -10.08 10.09 9.11
C TYR A 183 -11.61 10.05 9.04
N GLY A 184 -12.15 9.66 7.89
CA GLY A 184 -13.57 9.43 7.66
C GLY A 184 -13.89 7.96 7.31
N GLY A 185 -15.02 7.75 6.65
CA GLY A 185 -15.42 6.46 6.09
C GLY A 185 -14.43 5.94 5.03
N TYR A 186 -14.13 4.65 5.10
CA TYR A 186 -13.23 3.98 4.15
C TYR A 186 -13.92 3.79 2.79
N PHE A 187 -13.23 4.13 1.69
CA PHE A 187 -13.70 3.97 0.29
C PHE A 187 -14.91 4.83 -0.10
N GLU A 188 -15.27 5.80 0.76
CA GLU A 188 -16.31 6.82 0.56
C GLU A 188 -15.69 8.23 0.54
N GLU A 189 -14.39 8.33 0.25
CA GLU A 189 -13.62 9.56 0.41
C GLU A 189 -14.10 10.69 -0.52
N ASP A 190 -14.60 10.36 -1.72
CA ASP A 190 -15.10 11.35 -2.67
C ASP A 190 -16.46 11.93 -2.23
N VAL A 191 -17.39 11.10 -1.72
CA VAL A 191 -18.62 11.59 -1.05
C VAL A 191 -18.26 12.49 0.13
N LEU A 192 -17.39 12.04 1.04
CA LEU A 192 -17.03 12.80 2.24
C LEU A 192 -16.34 14.12 1.90
N LYS A 193 -15.48 14.12 0.88
CA LYS A 193 -14.86 15.32 0.35
C LYS A 193 -15.93 16.33 -0.08
N GLN A 194 -16.90 15.90 -0.89
CA GLN A 194 -17.97 16.78 -1.37
C GLN A 194 -18.82 17.31 -0.22
N GLU A 195 -19.20 16.45 0.74
CA GLU A 195 -19.97 16.83 1.91
C GLU A 195 -19.25 17.91 2.75
N ILE A 196 -17.94 17.75 2.99
CA ILE A 196 -17.16 18.74 3.75
C ILE A 196 -17.08 20.05 2.98
N GLU A 197 -16.79 20.01 1.68
CA GLU A 197 -16.67 21.21 0.84
C GLU A 197 -17.99 21.99 0.76
N ASP A 198 -19.14 21.31 0.79
CA ASP A 198 -20.47 21.94 0.72
C ASP A 198 -20.97 22.45 2.08
N SER A 199 -20.65 21.76 3.17
CA SER A 199 -21.25 22.01 4.48
C SER A 199 -20.38 22.81 5.45
N VAL A 200 -19.06 22.77 5.29
CA VAL A 200 -18.12 23.45 6.21
C VAL A 200 -17.72 24.81 5.63
N ALA A 201 -18.03 25.87 6.37
CA ALA A 201 -17.67 27.22 5.97
C ALA A 201 -16.14 27.42 5.95
N ASP A 202 -15.68 28.24 5.00
CA ASP A 202 -14.28 28.65 4.84
C ASP A 202 -13.29 27.56 4.41
N ILE A 203 -13.79 26.44 3.90
CA ILE A 203 -12.96 25.42 3.22
C ILE A 203 -12.41 25.99 1.91
N LYS A 204 -11.09 25.88 1.74
CA LYS A 204 -10.37 26.13 0.48
C LYS A 204 -10.43 24.90 -0.43
N GLY A 205 -10.35 23.72 0.15
CA GLY A 205 -10.51 22.45 -0.54
C GLY A 205 -10.16 21.26 0.35
N VAL A 206 -10.63 20.10 -0.08
CA VAL A 206 -10.38 18.80 0.56
C VAL A 206 -9.70 17.88 -0.44
N GLN A 207 -8.69 17.16 0.02
CA GLN A 207 -7.89 16.24 -0.78
C GLN A 207 -7.76 14.92 -0.04
N MET A 208 -7.67 13.81 -0.77
CA MET A 208 -7.27 12.55 -0.17
C MET A 208 -5.78 12.57 0.16
N ASP A 209 -5.41 12.03 1.32
CA ASP A 209 -3.99 11.81 1.62
C ASP A 209 -3.47 10.65 0.77
N ARG A 210 -2.22 10.73 0.33
CA ARG A 210 -1.67 9.80 -0.67
C ARG A 210 -0.41 9.11 -0.18
N VAL A 211 -0.25 7.87 -0.64
CA VAL A 211 1.03 7.19 -0.52
C VAL A 211 2.06 7.92 -1.39
N MET A 212 2.96 8.61 -0.72
CA MET A 212 4.09 9.27 -1.36
C MET A 212 5.24 8.28 -1.54
N ARG A 213 5.76 8.20 -2.76
CA ARG A 213 6.97 7.42 -3.05
C ARG A 213 8.18 8.34 -3.12
N ASP A 214 9.24 7.94 -2.42
CA ASP A 214 10.50 8.65 -2.46
C ASP A 214 11.06 8.68 -3.89
N ARG A 215 11.57 9.84 -4.28
CA ARG A 215 12.20 10.11 -5.58
C ARG A 215 13.70 10.32 -5.44
N LYS A 216 14.24 10.25 -4.23
CA LYS A 216 15.68 10.26 -4.00
C LYS A 216 16.28 9.14 -4.84
N TRP A 217 17.30 9.46 -5.63
CA TRP A 217 17.98 8.56 -6.59
C TRP A 217 17.26 8.29 -7.92
N ASN A 218 16.22 9.07 -8.25
CA ASN A 218 15.46 8.96 -9.51
C ASN A 218 15.03 7.52 -9.85
N PRO A 219 14.43 6.77 -8.90
CA PRO A 219 13.90 5.45 -9.22
C PRO A 219 12.79 5.59 -10.26
N VAL A 220 12.81 4.73 -11.28
CA VAL A 220 11.66 4.48 -12.13
C VAL A 220 10.81 3.43 -11.43
N TRP A 221 9.65 3.87 -10.94
CA TRP A 221 8.66 2.97 -10.37
C TRP A 221 7.93 2.24 -11.48
N THR A 222 7.81 0.92 -11.35
CA THR A 222 7.13 0.06 -12.31
C THR A 222 6.00 -0.68 -11.64
N VAL A 223 4.90 -0.84 -12.37
CA VAL A 223 3.74 -1.68 -12.01
C VAL A 223 3.72 -2.88 -12.93
N SER A 224 3.41 -4.04 -12.38
CA SER A 224 3.13 -5.25 -13.17
C SER A 224 1.96 -5.98 -12.56
N ARG A 225 0.91 -6.19 -13.35
CA ARG A 225 -0.19 -7.08 -12.95
C ARG A 225 0.30 -8.53 -13.01
N ILE A 226 0.18 -9.25 -11.90
CA ILE A 226 0.64 -10.64 -11.78
C ILE A 226 -0.49 -11.66 -11.58
N LEU A 227 -1.71 -11.20 -11.25
CA LEU A 227 -2.96 -11.97 -11.24
C LEU A 227 -4.11 -11.12 -11.82
#